data_AF-A0A662MMI8-F1
#
_entry.id   AF-A0A662MMI8-F1
#
_cell.length_a   1.000
_cell.length_b   1.000
_cell.length_c   1.000
_cell.angle_alpha   90.00
_cell.angle_beta   90.00
_cell.angle_gamma   90.00
#
_symmetry.space_group_name_H-M   'P 1'
#
loop_
_entity.id
_entity.type
_entity.pdbx_description
1 polymer ?
#
loop_
_entity_poly.entity_id
_entity_poly.type
_entity_poly.pdbx_seq_one_letter_code
_entity_poly.pdbx_strand_id
1 'polypeptide(L)'
;KKAYCPEGEVENNPVLDIARYIVFRWKGELRVLRPEKWGGDVRYTTYKELESDFRERKLHPLDLKNSVADALIEVLDPLWRYFESHPEAMSWLSK
;
A
#
# COMPACT_ATOMS: atom_id res chain seq x y z
N LYS A 1 -0.70 3.41 10.23
CA LYS A 1 -1.59 2.36 10.82
C LYS A 1 -3.01 2.82 11.19
N LYS A 2 -3.32 4.13 11.25
CA LYS A 2 -4.65 4.65 11.68
C LYS A 2 -5.75 4.67 10.60
N ALA A 3 -5.44 4.36 9.34
CA ALA A 3 -6.41 4.38 8.26
C ALA A 3 -7.57 3.40 8.51
N TYR A 4 -8.79 3.78 8.12
CA TYR A 4 -9.95 2.90 8.09
C TYR A 4 -9.70 1.74 7.11
N CYS A 5 -9.87 0.51 7.57
CA CYS A 5 -9.71 -0.71 6.79
C CYS A 5 -10.28 -1.88 7.62
N PRO A 6 -11.61 -2.03 7.67
CA PRO A 6 -12.26 -3.17 8.32
C PRO A 6 -11.97 -4.46 7.56
N GLU A 7 -11.96 -5.58 8.28
CA GLU A 7 -11.63 -6.89 7.70
C GLU A 7 -12.74 -7.42 6.78
N GLY A 8 -12.38 -7.78 5.55
CA GLY A 8 -13.32 -8.29 4.55
C GLY A 8 -14.16 -7.22 3.86
N GLU A 9 -14.16 -5.98 4.35
CA GLU A 9 -14.89 -4.87 3.75
C GLU A 9 -14.07 -4.22 2.64
N VAL A 10 -14.54 -4.37 1.40
CA VAL A 10 -13.87 -3.87 0.19
C VAL A 10 -14.45 -2.57 -0.34
N GLU A 11 -15.69 -2.25 0.03
CA GLU A 11 -16.34 -1.00 -0.33
C GLU A 11 -15.93 0.10 0.63
N ASN A 12 -15.67 1.31 0.10
CA ASN A 12 -15.25 2.47 0.89
C ASN A 12 -14.06 2.19 1.83
N ASN A 13 -13.09 1.42 1.34
CA ASN A 13 -11.87 1.07 2.07
C ASN A 13 -10.66 1.84 1.49
N PRO A 14 -10.24 2.95 2.14
CA PRO A 14 -9.17 3.81 1.63
C PRO A 14 -7.84 3.10 1.37
N VAL A 15 -7.55 2.02 2.11
CA VAL A 15 -6.29 1.28 1.93
C VAL A 15 -6.33 0.47 0.63
N LEU A 16 -7.48 -0.13 0.32
CA LEU A 16 -7.69 -0.81 -0.97
C LEU A 16 -7.73 0.19 -2.14
N ASP A 17 -8.29 1.39 -1.94
CA ASP A 17 -8.28 2.44 -2.96
C ASP A 17 -6.86 2.90 -3.30
N ILE A 18 -6.00 3.12 -2.29
CA ILE A 18 -4.59 3.44 -2.49
C ILE A 18 -3.89 2.30 -3.23
N ALA A 19 -4.13 1.05 -2.82
CA ALA A 19 -3.58 -0.11 -3.51
C ALA A 19 -3.98 -0.11 -4.99
N ARG A 20 -5.28 0.01 -5.27
CA ARG A 20 -5.86 -0.04 -6.62
C ARG A 20 -5.36 1.07 -7.53
N TYR A 21 -5.48 2.32 -7.08
CA TYR A 21 -5.31 3.48 -7.95
C TYR A 21 -3.88 4.01 -7.98
N ILE A 22 -3.08 3.72 -6.96
CA ILE A 22 -1.70 4.17 -6.86
C ILE A 22 -0.75 2.97 -7.02
N VAL A 23 -0.75 2.04 -6.07
CA VAL A 23 0.29 0.98 -6.02
C VAL A 23 0.27 0.11 -7.27
N PHE A 24 -0.87 -0.46 -7.64
CA PHE A 24 -0.98 -1.30 -8.84
C PHE A 24 -0.71 -0.51 -10.13
N ARG A 25 -1.02 0.78 -10.17
CA ARG A 25 -0.79 1.61 -11.36
C ARG A 25 0.69 1.95 -11.56
N TRP A 26 1.44 2.15 -10.48
CA TRP A 26 2.85 2.54 -10.54
C TRP A 26 3.81 1.34 -10.48
N LYS A 27 3.49 0.31 -9.70
CA LYS A 27 4.36 -0.86 -9.49
C LYS A 27 3.91 -2.10 -10.28
N GLY A 28 2.65 -2.16 -10.71
CA GLY A 28 2.07 -3.35 -11.34
C GLY A 28 1.74 -4.50 -10.40
N GLU A 29 2.13 -4.42 -9.11
CA GLU A 29 1.94 -5.48 -8.13
C GLU A 29 1.93 -4.96 -6.70
N LEU A 30 1.45 -5.80 -5.78
CA LEU A 30 1.62 -5.62 -4.33
C LEU A 30 2.23 -6.88 -3.73
N ARG A 31 3.30 -6.72 -2.95
CA ARG A 31 3.92 -7.80 -2.17
C ARG A 31 3.51 -7.67 -0.72
N VAL A 32 3.03 -8.76 -0.14
CA VAL A 32 2.71 -8.87 1.28
C VAL A 32 3.70 -9.85 1.90
N LEU A 33 4.57 -9.33 2.76
CA LEU A 33 5.54 -10.13 3.49
C LEU A 33 4.98 -10.45 4.88
N ARG A 34 4.80 -11.74 5.19
CA ARG A 34 4.25 -12.18 6.46
C ARG A 34 4.75 -13.58 6.83
N PRO A 35 4.93 -13.89 8.13
CA PRO A 35 5.41 -15.20 8.57
C PRO A 35 4.55 -16.36 8.04
N GLU A 36 5.18 -17.52 7.77
CA GLU A 36 4.50 -18.71 7.24
C GLU A 36 3.27 -19.13 8.06
N LYS A 37 3.35 -19.02 9.39
CA LYS A 37 2.23 -19.33 10.30
C LYS A 37 0.96 -18.47 10.08
N TRP A 38 1.06 -17.39 9.31
CA TRP A 38 -0.03 -16.48 8.96
C TRP A 38 -0.34 -16.48 7.46
N GLY A 39 0.09 -17.52 6.74
CA GLY A 39 -0.17 -17.70 5.30
C GLY A 39 1.02 -17.40 4.39
N GLY A 40 2.16 -16.99 4.95
CA GLY A 40 3.39 -16.76 4.19
C GLY A 40 3.35 -15.57 3.24
N ASP A 41 4.49 -15.30 2.62
CA ASP A 41 4.64 -14.22 1.65
C ASP A 41 3.72 -14.47 0.44
N VAL A 42 3.02 -13.42 0.02
CA VAL A 42 2.13 -13.46 -1.15
C VAL A 42 2.38 -12.27 -2.06
N ARG A 43 2.30 -12.50 -3.36
CA ARG A 43 2.43 -11.48 -4.40
C ARG A 43 1.15 -11.42 -5.20
N TYR A 44 0.51 -10.26 -5.19
CA TYR A 44 -0.67 -9.97 -5.99
C TYR A 44 -0.24 -9.23 -7.25
N THR A 45 -0.57 -9.80 -8.41
CA THR A 45 -0.24 -9.20 -9.72
C THR A 45 -1.40 -8.40 -10.30
N THR A 46 -2.61 -8.62 -9.78
CA THR A 46 -3.77 -7.79 -10.11
C THR A 46 -4.52 -7.35 -8.86
N TYR A 47 -5.17 -6.17 -8.92
CA TYR A 47 -6.02 -5.70 -7.83
C TYR A 47 -7.18 -6.67 -7.54
N LYS A 48 -7.69 -7.38 -8.55
CA LYS A 48 -8.78 -8.34 -8.37
C LYS A 48 -8.39 -9.51 -7.46
N GLU A 49 -7.15 -10.01 -7.58
CA GLU A 49 -6.63 -11.06 -6.70
C GLU A 49 -6.57 -10.57 -5.25
N LEU A 50 -6.02 -9.35 -5.04
CA LEU A 50 -5.95 -8.73 -3.73
C LEU A 50 -7.35 -8.55 -3.11
N GLU A 51 -8.29 -8.00 -3.89
CA GLU A 51 -9.66 -7.74 -3.44
C GLU A 51 -10.38 -9.04 -3.05
N SER A 52 -10.22 -10.11 -3.84
CA SER A 52 -10.82 -11.42 -3.53
C SER A 52 -10.29 -11.98 -2.22
N ASP A 53 -8.96 -12.03 -2.06
CA ASP A 53 -8.34 -12.56 -0.85
C ASP A 53 -8.66 -11.73 0.39
N PHE A 54 -8.75 -10.40 0.25
CA PHE A 54 -9.15 -9.54 1.36
C PHE A 54 -10.63 -9.76 1.72
N ARG A 55 -11.54 -9.81 0.74
CA ARG A 55 -12.98 -10.09 0.93
C ARG A 55 -13.20 -11.44 1.61
N GLU A 56 -12.42 -12.45 1.24
CA GLU A 56 -12.46 -13.80 1.80
C GLU A 56 -11.72 -13.94 3.13
N ARG A 57 -11.19 -12.84 3.70
CA ARG A 57 -10.44 -12.80 4.96
C ARG A 57 -9.18 -13.68 4.97
N LYS A 58 -8.58 -13.92 3.81
CA LYS A 58 -7.27 -14.59 3.65
C LYS A 58 -6.10 -13.63 3.86
N LEU A 59 -6.38 -12.33 3.75
CA LEU A 59 -5.43 -11.26 4.02
C LEU A 59 -5.94 -10.38 5.17
N HIS A 60 -5.16 -10.31 6.25
CA HIS A 60 -5.52 -9.54 7.43
C HIS A 60 -5.29 -8.02 7.18
N PRO A 61 -6.13 -7.11 7.73
CA PRO A 61 -6.00 -5.67 7.52
C PRO A 61 -4.66 -5.07 7.92
N LEU A 62 -4.01 -5.62 8.94
CA LEU A 62 -2.69 -5.14 9.37
C LEU A 62 -1.63 -5.40 8.29
N ASP A 63 -1.65 -6.59 7.68
CA ASP A 63 -0.71 -6.98 6.64
C ASP A 63 -0.92 -6.10 5.41
N LEU A 64 -2.17 -5.96 4.97
CA LEU A 64 -2.54 -5.05 3.88
C LEU A 64 -2.05 -3.61 4.13
N LYS A 65 -2.30 -3.06 5.32
CA LYS A 65 -1.87 -1.69 5.68
C LYS A 65 -0.36 -1.52 5.60
N ASN A 66 0.40 -2.48 6.10
CA ASN A 66 1.86 -2.38 6.10
C ASN A 66 2.39 -2.48 4.67
N SER A 67 1.93 -3.48 3.91
CA SER A 67 2.36 -3.68 2.52
C SER A 67 2.02 -2.51 1.61
N VAL A 68 0.84 -1.91 1.75
CA VAL A 68 0.47 -0.71 0.99
C VAL A 68 1.31 0.49 1.42
N ALA A 69 1.62 0.64 2.70
CA ALA A 69 2.49 1.72 3.17
C ALA A 69 3.92 1.59 2.62
N ASP A 70 4.50 0.40 2.68
CA ASP A 70 5.85 0.13 2.16
C ASP A 70 5.91 0.37 0.64
N ALA A 71 4.92 -0.15 -0.10
CA ALA A 71 4.83 0.07 -1.53
C ALA A 71 4.65 1.55 -1.89
N LEU A 72 3.87 2.31 -1.11
CA LEU A 72 3.67 3.74 -1.32
C LEU A 72 4.93 4.55 -1.00
N ILE A 73 5.70 4.17 0.03
CA ILE A 73 7.01 4.78 0.33
C ILE A 73 7.93 4.63 -0.89
N GLU A 74 8.01 3.43 -1.47
CA GLU A 74 8.83 3.20 -2.68
C GLU A 74 8.36 4.02 -3.88
N VAL A 75 7.04 4.21 -4.06
CA VAL A 75 6.50 5.06 -5.13
C VAL A 75 6.87 6.53 -4.93
N LEU A 76 6.90 6.99 -3.68
CA LEU A 76 7.21 8.38 -3.34
C LEU A 76 8.72 8.65 -3.18
N ASP A 77 9.56 7.62 -3.07
CA ASP A 77 11.01 7.74 -2.83
C ASP A 77 11.72 8.71 -3.80
N PRO A 78 11.46 8.69 -5.13
CA PRO A 78 12.10 9.65 -6.04
C PRO A 78 11.73 11.11 -5.73
N LEU A 79 10.50 11.36 -5.31
CA LEU A 79 10.02 12.68 -4.91
C LEU A 79 10.71 13.12 -3.62
N TRP A 80 10.84 12.23 -2.64
CA TRP A 80 11.55 12.52 -1.39
C TRP A 80 13.02 12.90 -1.64
N ARG A 81 13.74 12.12 -2.45
CA ARG A 81 15.13 12.41 -2.83
C ARG A 81 15.29 13.75 -3.56
N TYR A 82 14.31 14.11 -4.40
CA TYR A 82 14.32 15.41 -5.05
C TYR A 82 14.27 16.54 -4.02
N PHE A 83 13.38 16.45 -3.04
CA PHE A 83 13.26 17.44 -1.97
C PHE A 83 14.48 17.52 -1.05
N GLU A 84 15.12 16.39 -0.75
CA GLU A 84 16.36 16.37 0.04
C GLU A 84 17.52 17.09 -0.66
N SER A 85 17.58 17.00 -2.00
CA SER A 85 18.61 17.65 -2.82
C SER A 85 18.30 19.11 -3.19
N HIS A 86 17.07 19.59 -2.94
CA HIS A 86 16.61 20.95 -3.28
C HIS A 86 15.91 21.63 -2.07
N PRO A 87 16.68 22.12 -1.08
CA PRO A 87 16.15 22.72 0.14
C PRO A 87 15.19 23.91 -0.10
N GLU A 88 15.38 24.64 -1.19
CA GLU A 88 14.50 25.72 -1.62
C GLU A 88 13.09 25.23 -1.99
N ALA A 89 12.97 24.05 -2.62
CA ALA A 89 11.69 23.43 -2.93
C ALA A 89 10.97 23.00 -1.64
N MET A 90 11.72 22.52 -0.65
CA MET A 90 11.19 22.21 0.69
C MET A 90 10.71 23.46 1.42
N SER A 91 11.40 24.59 1.28
CA SER A 91 11.00 25.86 1.89
C SER A 91 9.65 26.39 1.38
N TRP A 92 9.20 25.99 0.19
CA TRP A 92 7.88 26.36 -0.33
C TRP A 92 6.75 25.55 0.30
N LEU A 93 7.01 24.30 0.70
CA LEU A 93 6.02 23.42 1.34
C LEU A 93 5.78 23.75 2.82
N SER A 94 6.72 24.44 3.46
CA SER A 94 6.65 24.82 4.87
C SER A 94 6.01 26.19 5.13
N LYS A 95 5.56 26.88 4.07
CA LYS A 95 4.73 28.09 4.15
C LYS A 95 3.25 27.75 4.15
#